data_AF-A0A9E5N284-F1
#
_entry.id   AF-A0A9E5N284-F1
#
_cell.length_a   1.000
_cell.length_b   1.000
_cell.length_c   1.000
_cell.angle_alpha   90.00
_cell.angle_beta   90.00
_cell.angle_gamma   90.00
#
_symmetry.space_group_name_H-M   'P 1'
#
loop_
_entity.id
_entity.type
_entity.pdbx_description
1 polymer ?
#
loop_
_entity_poly.entity_id
_entity_poly.type
_entity_poly.pdbx_seq_one_letter_code
_entity_poly.pdbx_strand_id
1 'polypeptide(L)'
;RRRGDRKVLALVTDDLRASMKKVVADYLKRWAIELLIKDEKQQLGLGDYRVLRYRAVVRHLHLVDIAYACLTHLGLKTQCAQGGQKKAKVLRLDAISQLKARMR
;
A
#
# COMPACT_ATOMS: atom_id res chain seq x y z
N ARG A 1 -12.67 11.32 22.08
CA ARG A 1 -11.85 10.17 22.54
C ARG A 1 -11.52 10.38 24.02
N ARG A 2 -11.80 9.41 24.90
CA ARG A 2 -11.55 9.51 26.35
C ARG A 2 -10.11 9.08 26.67
N ARG A 3 -9.46 9.78 27.60
CA ARG A 3 -8.07 9.57 28.01
C ARG A 3 -8.02 8.33 28.92
N GLY A 4 -7.40 7.22 28.49
CA GLY A 4 -7.19 6.04 29.34
C GLY A 4 -7.52 4.67 28.73
N ASP A 5 -8.13 4.58 27.54
CA ASP A 5 -8.38 3.28 26.90
C ASP A 5 -7.06 2.61 26.49
N ARG A 6 -6.70 1.51 27.17
CA ARG A 6 -5.71 0.57 26.64
C ARG A 6 -6.31 -0.04 25.38
N LYS A 7 -5.63 0.13 24.23
CA LYS A 7 -6.02 -0.47 22.95
C LYS A 7 -5.86 -1.99 23.03
N VAL A 8 -6.86 -2.68 23.58
CA VAL A 8 -6.99 -4.13 23.45
C VAL A 8 -7.69 -4.39 22.12
N LEU A 9 -6.99 -5.05 21.20
CA LEU A 9 -7.54 -5.52 19.94
C LEU A 9 -7.84 -7.00 20.08
N ALA A 10 -9.12 -7.36 20.17
CA ALA A 10 -9.56 -8.74 20.14
C ALA A 10 -9.80 -9.17 18.69
N LEU A 11 -9.21 -10.29 18.28
CA LEU A 11 -9.43 -10.92 16.97
C LEU A 11 -10.18 -12.23 17.19
N VAL A 12 -11.25 -12.46 16.43
CA VAL A 12 -12.07 -13.67 16.48
C VAL A 12 -12.02 -14.33 15.11
N THR A 13 -11.85 -15.64 15.07
CA THR A 13 -11.83 -16.44 13.84
C THR A 13 -12.60 -17.74 14.05
N ASP A 14 -13.25 -18.21 12.99
CA ASP A 14 -13.89 -19.52 12.88
C ASP A 14 -12.95 -20.60 12.32
N ASP A 15 -11.76 -20.23 11.84
CA ASP A 15 -10.75 -21.18 11.35
C ASP A 15 -10.01 -21.82 12.54
N LEU A 16 -10.53 -22.96 12.99
CA LEU A 16 -9.96 -23.77 14.07
C LEU A 16 -8.54 -24.31 13.79
N ARG A 17 -8.09 -24.28 12.52
CA ARG A 17 -6.77 -24.78 12.11
C ARG A 17 -5.79 -23.64 11.85
N ALA A 18 -6.23 -22.39 11.85
CA ALA A 18 -5.34 -21.26 11.65
C ALA A 18 -4.39 -21.07 12.83
N SER A 19 -3.11 -20.92 12.54
CA SER A 19 -2.16 -20.45 13.55
C SER A 19 -2.44 -18.98 13.89
N MET A 20 -2.13 -18.58 15.12
CA MET A 20 -2.29 -17.18 15.56
C MET A 20 -1.59 -16.18 14.63
N LYS A 21 -0.41 -16.54 14.10
CA LYS A 21 0.32 -15.72 13.11
C LYS A 21 -0.47 -15.55 11.81
N LYS A 22 -1.12 -16.62 11.35
CA LYS A 22 -1.96 -16.59 10.14
C LYS A 22 -3.18 -15.69 10.35
N VAL A 23 -3.87 -15.82 11.49
CA VAL A 23 -5.01 -14.97 11.85
C VAL A 23 -4.63 -13.49 11.83
N VAL A 24 -3.49 -13.13 12.44
CA VAL A 24 -2.99 -11.75 12.43
C VAL A 24 -2.63 -11.30 11.01
N ALA A 25 -1.92 -12.13 10.24
CA ALA A 25 -1.53 -11.80 8.87
C ALA A 25 -2.75 -11.60 7.95
N ASP A 26 -3.78 -12.43 8.11
CA ASP A 26 -5.03 -12.30 7.36
C ASP A 26 -5.80 -11.05 7.79
N TYR A 27 -5.85 -10.74 9.08
CA TYR A 27 -6.46 -9.49 9.55
C TYR A 27 -5.75 -8.24 9.03
N LEU A 28 -4.42 -8.28 8.88
CA LEU A 28 -3.65 -7.17 8.31
C LEU A 28 -4.03 -6.88 6.84
N LYS A 29 -4.49 -7.88 6.07
CA LYS A 29 -4.98 -7.67 4.70
C LYS A 29 -6.20 -6.75 4.64
N ARG A 30 -6.97 -6.64 5.73
CA ARG A 30 -8.12 -5.70 5.83
C ARG A 30 -7.69 -4.25 5.59
N TRP A 31 -6.49 -3.88 6.02
CA TRP A 31 -5.95 -2.53 5.80
C TRP A 31 -5.75 -2.20 4.32
N ALA A 32 -5.44 -3.20 3.49
CA ALA A 32 -5.28 -2.99 2.05
C ALA A 32 -6.58 -2.50 1.40
N ILE A 33 -7.75 -2.91 1.91
CA ILE A 33 -9.05 -2.45 1.42
C ILE A 33 -9.27 -0.97 1.78
N GLU A 34 -8.93 -0.58 3.01
CA GLU A 34 -9.03 0.84 3.40
C GLU A 34 -8.10 1.73 2.57
N LEU A 35 -6.90 1.24 2.27
CA LEU A 35 -5.94 1.93 1.42
C LEU A 35 -6.46 2.06 -0.02
N LEU A 36 -6.99 0.98 -0.60
CA LEU A 36 -7.63 0.97 -1.93
C LEU A 36 -8.72 2.04 -2.02
N ILE A 37 -9.68 2.03 -1.09
CA ILE A 37 -10.80 3.00 -1.10
C ILE A 37 -10.28 4.44 -0.93
N LYS A 38 -9.21 4.62 -0.16
CA LYS A 38 -8.59 5.94 0.03
C LYS A 38 -7.94 6.43 -1.27
N ASP A 39 -7.19 5.57 -1.95
CA ASP A 39 -6.51 5.90 -3.21
C ASP A 39 -7.53 6.16 -4.32
N GLU A 40 -8.61 5.37 -4.38
CA GLU A 40 -9.71 5.60 -5.33
C GLU A 40 -10.35 6.97 -5.15
N LYS A 41 -10.62 7.35 -3.89
CA LYS A 41 -11.19 8.66 -3.55
C LYS A 41 -10.25 9.82 -3.84
N GLN A 42 -8.95 9.67 -3.54
CA GLN A 42 -7.99 10.77 -3.58
C GLN A 42 -7.27 10.93 -4.93
N GLN A 43 -6.99 9.83 -5.62
CA GLN A 43 -6.14 9.82 -6.83
C GLN A 43 -6.90 9.46 -8.10
N LEU A 44 -7.98 8.68 -8.00
CA LEU A 44 -8.74 8.20 -9.16
C LEU A 44 -10.07 8.95 -9.38
N GLY A 45 -10.34 9.98 -8.57
CA GLY A 45 -11.47 10.88 -8.77
C GLY A 45 -12.83 10.30 -8.34
N LEU A 46 -12.86 9.18 -7.59
CA LEU A 46 -14.10 8.63 -7.06
C LEU A 46 -14.84 9.63 -6.16
N GLY A 47 -14.10 10.50 -5.45
CA GLY A 47 -14.67 11.56 -4.63
C GLY A 47 -15.23 12.75 -5.42
N ASP A 48 -14.76 12.95 -6.65
CA ASP A 48 -15.13 14.10 -7.49
C ASP A 48 -16.33 13.81 -8.41
N TYR A 49 -16.84 12.58 -8.41
CA TYR A 49 -17.96 12.16 -9.25
C TYR A 49 -19.29 12.76 -8.78
N ARG A 50 -19.90 13.63 -9.60
CA ARG A 50 -21.13 14.37 -9.25
C ARG A 50 -22.41 13.83 -9.87
N VAL A 51 -22.34 12.80 -10.72
CA VAL A 51 -23.53 12.26 -11.39
C VAL A 51 -24.27 11.31 -10.45
N LEU A 52 -25.56 11.59 -10.20
CA LEU A 52 -26.37 10.84 -9.23
C LEU A 52 -27.15 9.66 -9.85
N ARG A 53 -27.10 9.49 -11.17
CA ARG A 53 -27.78 8.37 -11.83
C ARG A 53 -27.10 7.07 -11.42
N TYR A 54 -27.86 6.15 -10.81
CA TYR A 54 -27.35 4.86 -10.32
C TYR A 54 -26.50 4.10 -11.34
N ARG A 55 -26.98 3.96 -12.59
CA ARG A 55 -26.22 3.31 -13.66
C ARG A 55 -24.90 3.99 -13.98
N ALA A 56 -24.84 5.31 -13.87
CA ALA A 56 -23.64 6.08 -14.13
C ALA A 56 -22.63 5.90 -12.99
N VAL A 57 -23.10 5.90 -11.74
CA VAL A 57 -22.30 5.60 -10.54
C VAL A 57 -21.70 4.19 -10.62
N VAL A 58 -22.48 3.17 -10.96
CA VAL A 58 -21.99 1.79 -11.07
C VAL A 58 -20.90 1.66 -12.15
N ARG A 59 -21.12 2.29 -13.32
CA ARG A 59 -20.10 2.30 -14.39
C ARG A 59 -18.83 3.03 -13.97
N HIS A 60 -18.97 4.15 -13.26
CA HIS A 60 -17.83 4.90 -12.76
C HIS A 60 -17.03 4.10 -11.74
N LEU A 61 -17.71 3.42 -10.81
CA LEU A 61 -17.06 2.54 -9.83
C LEU A 61 -16.23 1.46 -10.53
N HIS A 62 -16.81 0.73 -11.48
CA HIS A 62 -16.06 -0.28 -12.24
C HIS A 62 -14.86 0.28 -12.99
N LEU A 63 -14.99 1.48 -13.56
CA LEU A 63 -13.89 2.12 -14.28
C LEU A 63 -12.75 2.52 -13.33
N VAL A 64 -13.09 3.04 -12.15
CA VAL A 64 -12.12 3.37 -11.09
C VAL A 64 -11.44 2.10 -10.56
N ASP A 65 -12.21 1.04 -10.28
CA ASP A 65 -11.68 -0.25 -9.82
C ASP A 65 -10.69 -0.85 -10.83
N ILE A 66 -11.04 -0.82 -12.12
CA ILE A 66 -10.17 -1.31 -13.21
C ILE A 66 -8.90 -0.45 -13.31
N ALA A 67 -9.03 0.87 -13.22
CA ALA A 67 -7.89 1.77 -13.26
C ALA A 67 -6.94 1.51 -12.08
N TYR A 68 -7.48 1.32 -10.87
CA TYR A 68 -6.70 0.94 -9.69
C TYR A 68 -5.99 -0.39 -9.90
N ALA A 69 -6.69 -1.45 -10.34
CA ALA A 69 -6.10 -2.76 -10.60
C ALA A 69 -4.96 -2.70 -11.63
N CYS A 70 -5.13 -1.92 -12.71
CA CYS A 70 -4.08 -1.69 -13.70
C CYS A 70 -2.86 -1.00 -13.09
N LEU A 71 -3.06 0.05 -12.29
CA LEU A 71 -2.00 0.78 -11.61
C LEU A 71 -1.26 -0.09 -10.59
N THR A 72 -1.97 -0.85 -9.78
CA THR A 72 -1.37 -1.80 -8.83
C THR A 72 -0.56 -2.86 -9.58
N HIS A 73 -1.10 -3.42 -10.65
CA HIS A 73 -0.39 -4.42 -11.45
C HIS A 73 0.87 -3.86 -12.13
N LEU A 74 0.81 -2.63 -12.65
CA LEU A 74 1.99 -1.93 -13.17
C LEU A 74 3.01 -1.64 -12.06
N GLY A 75 2.57 -1.17 -10.89
CA GLY A 75 3.40 -0.92 -9.73
C GLY A 75 4.10 -2.18 -9.21
N LEU A 76 3.41 -3.32 -9.21
CA LEU A 76 4.00 -4.61 -8.85
C LEU A 76 5.03 -5.05 -9.90
N LYS A 77 4.74 -4.90 -11.19
CA LYS A 77 5.69 -5.21 -12.28
C LYS A 77 6.94 -4.33 -12.20
N THR A 78 6.80 -3.03 -11.93
CA THR A 78 7.94 -2.11 -11.80
C THR A 78 8.76 -2.40 -10.54
N GLN A 79 8.13 -2.75 -9.42
CA GLN A 79 8.84 -3.18 -8.20
C GLN A 79 9.59 -4.51 -8.40
N CYS A 80 8.99 -5.49 -9.08
CA CYS A 80 9.68 -6.72 -9.47
C CYS A 80 10.85 -6.43 -10.43
N ALA A 81 10.69 -5.50 -11.38
CA ALA A 81 11.76 -5.08 -12.28
C ALA A 81 12.90 -4.32 -11.56
N GLN A 82 12.56 -3.49 -10.56
CA GLN A 82 13.54 -2.79 -9.71
C GLN A 82 14.24 -3.75 -8.72
N GLY A 83 13.54 -4.78 -8.23
CA GLY A 83 14.10 -5.82 -7.36
C GLY A 83 15.10 -6.77 -8.05
N GLY A 84 15.12 -6.77 -9.39
CA GLY A 84 16.10 -7.49 -10.21
C GLY A 84 17.48 -6.81 -10.32
N GLN A 85 17.60 -5.54 -9.94
CA GLN A 85 18.88 -4.82 -9.94
C GLN A 85 19.65 -5.05 -8.63
N LYS A 86 19.85 -6.32 -8.24
CA LYS A 86 20.83 -6.66 -7.19
C LYS A 86 22.22 -6.68 -7.82
N LYS A 87 23.03 -5.67 -7.47
CA LYS A 87 24.45 -5.44 -7.81
C LYS A 87 24.76 -4.50 -8.99
N ALA A 88 24.17 -3.31 -9.04
CA ALA A 88 25.02 -2.19 -9.45
C ALA A 88 25.96 -1.91 -8.28
N LYS A 89 27.27 -2.17 -8.44
CA LYS A 89 28.31 -1.67 -7.53
C LYS A 89 28.19 -0.15 -7.53
N VAL A 90 27.36 0.40 -6.64
CA VAL A 90 27.44 1.81 -6.29
C VAL A 90 28.86 1.98 -5.78
N LEU A 91 29.68 2.72 -6.53
CA LEU A 91 30.99 3.17 -6.08
C LEU A 91 30.77 3.76 -4.68
N ARG A 92 31.22 3.03 -3.65
CA ARG A 92 31.20 3.54 -2.29
C ARG A 92 32.23 4.65 -2.28
N LEU A 93 31.76 5.88 -2.41
CA LEU A 93 32.58 7.04 -2.13
C LEU A 93 32.89 7.01 -0.64
N ASP A 94 34.14 7.22 -0.29
CA ASP A 94 34.55 7.35 1.10
C ASP A 94 33.78 8.51 1.76
N ALA A 95 33.55 8.41 3.06
CA ALA A 95 32.89 9.48 3.81
C ALA A 95 33.58 10.82 3.53
N ILE A 96 32.79 11.90 3.38
CA ILE A 96 33.27 13.24 3.00
C ILE A 96 34.42 13.73 3.89
N SER A 97 34.47 13.30 5.15
CA SER A 97 35.57 13.57 6.08
C SER A 97 36.92 13.01 5.61
N GLN A 98 36.94 11.79 5.08
CA GLN A 98 38.14 11.13 4.55
C GLN A 98 38.60 11.80 3.26
N LEU A 99 37.65 12.18 2.39
CA LEU A 99 37.96 12.92 1.17
C LEU A 99 38.61 14.27 1.47
N LYS A 100 38.11 14.98 2.50
CA LYS A 100 38.62 16.29 2.93
C LYS A 100 40.02 16.21 3.55
N ALA A 101 40.35 15.11 4.22
CA ALA A 101 41.70 14.87 4.74
C ALA A 101 42.72 14.61 3.63
N ARG A 102 42.29 13.99 2.53
CA ARG A 102 43.14 13.68 1.36
C ARG A 102 43.43 14.87 0.45
N MET A 103 42.61 15.92 0.54
CA MET A 103 42.74 17.16 -0.24
C MET A 103 43.58 18.24 0.46
N ARG A 104 44.08 17.96 1.66
CA ARG A 104 45.09 18.78 2.34
C ARG A 104 46.47 18.19 2.09
#